data_AF-A0A5J4SF38-F1
#
_entry.id   AF-A0A5J4SF38-F1
#
_cell.length_a   1.000
_cell.length_b   1.000
_cell.length_c   1.000
_cell.angle_alpha   90.00
_cell.angle_beta   90.00
_cell.angle_gamma   90.00
#
_symmetry.space_group_name_H-M   'P 1'
#
loop_
_entity.id
_entity.type
_entity.pdbx_description
1 polymer ?
#
loop_
_entity_poly.entity_id
_entity_poly.type
_entity_poly.pdbx_seq_one_letter_code
_entity_poly.pdbx_strand_id
1 'polypeptide(L)'
;MSKNSVKPEPPEPGLFANFDPSKFTSRIPVMTIVEQPELGDVIGRFLQSEQQPTLQDIERQLTPRQAVSETTQALMAKVLEAMTGLQASEIDVWATNILDQQNDEARRREIQCPSLLSITSVPEHDEVLDSKQ
;
A
#
# COMPACT_ATOMS: atom_id res chain seq x y z
N MET A 1 65.53 21.32 -36.41
CA MET A 1 65.75 22.31 -35.34
C MET A 1 65.79 21.56 -34.01
N SER A 2 66.84 21.81 -33.22
CA SER A 2 67.21 21.39 -31.84
C SER A 2 66.44 20.24 -31.16
N LYS A 3 67.01 19.06 -30.86
CA LYS A 3 68.00 18.73 -29.80
C LYS A 3 67.70 19.39 -28.44
N ASN A 4 67.03 18.66 -27.55
CA ASN A 4 67.15 18.79 -26.09
C ASN A 4 67.27 17.37 -25.51
N SER A 5 68.51 16.91 -25.30
CA SER A 5 68.84 15.72 -24.51
C SER A 5 69.14 16.21 -23.10
N VAL A 6 68.30 15.86 -22.13
CA VAL A 6 68.55 16.11 -20.71
C VAL A 6 68.97 14.79 -20.09
N LYS A 7 70.23 14.72 -19.70
CA LYS A 7 70.85 13.63 -18.96
C LYS A 7 70.53 13.84 -17.47
N PRO A 8 70.02 12.85 -16.73
CA PRO A 8 70.01 12.96 -15.27
C PRO A 8 71.43 12.76 -14.74
N GLU A 9 71.81 13.64 -13.83
CA GLU A 9 73.05 13.67 -13.07
C GLU A 9 73.19 12.38 -12.21
N PRO A 10 74.40 11.81 -12.04
CA PRO A 10 74.57 10.65 -11.18
C PRO A 10 74.45 11.08 -9.70
N PRO A 11 73.70 10.34 -8.85
CA PRO A 11 73.64 10.64 -7.41
C PRO A 11 75.02 10.43 -6.77
N GLU A 12 75.47 11.39 -5.96
CA GLU A 12 76.72 11.32 -5.21
C GLU A 12 76.80 10.05 -4.35
N PRO A 13 77.98 9.40 -4.23
CA PRO A 13 78.15 8.23 -3.40
C PRO A 13 78.29 8.63 -1.92
N GLY A 14 77.15 8.83 -1.25
CA GLY A 14 77.05 9.14 0.17
C GLY A 14 76.59 7.95 1.03
N LEU A 15 77.56 7.20 1.54
CA LEU A 15 77.51 6.48 2.82
C LEU A 15 76.35 5.49 3.07
N PHE A 16 76.29 4.38 2.32
CA PHE A 16 75.63 3.17 2.82
C PHE A 16 76.67 2.08 3.05
N ALA A 17 76.78 1.68 4.31
CA ALA A 17 77.77 0.74 4.83
C ALA A 17 77.77 -0.58 4.06
N ASN A 18 78.99 -1.09 3.79
CA ASN A 18 79.23 -2.42 3.23
C ASN A 18 78.55 -3.50 4.08
N PHE A 19 77.44 -4.06 3.59
CA PHE A 19 77.00 -5.37 4.05
C PHE A 19 77.64 -6.42 3.15
N ASP A 20 78.49 -7.26 3.72
CA ASP A 20 79.05 -8.41 3.02
C ASP A 20 77.90 -9.32 2.55
N PRO A 21 77.85 -9.73 1.26
CA PRO A 21 76.84 -10.66 0.79
C PRO A 21 77.05 -12.02 1.46
N SER A 22 76.13 -12.38 2.35
CA SER A 22 76.09 -13.71 2.95
C SER A 22 75.90 -14.75 1.85
N LYS A 23 76.85 -15.69 1.72
CA LYS A 23 76.86 -16.77 0.73
C LYS A 23 75.83 -17.85 1.05
N PHE A 24 74.55 -17.52 1.01
CA PHE A 24 73.51 -18.54 0.95
C PHE A 24 73.24 -18.86 -0.52
N THR A 25 73.69 -20.03 -0.95
CA THR A 25 73.34 -20.62 -2.24
C THR A 25 71.81 -20.66 -2.36
N SER A 26 71.25 -19.77 -3.18
CA SER A 26 69.81 -19.74 -3.44
C SER A 26 69.44 -21.02 -4.19
N ARG A 27 68.87 -21.98 -3.48
CA ARG A 27 68.16 -23.10 -4.11
C ARG A 27 66.84 -22.50 -4.58
N ILE A 28 66.77 -22.13 -5.87
CA ILE A 28 65.56 -21.59 -6.49
C ILE A 28 64.43 -22.61 -6.21
N PRO A 29 63.42 -22.26 -5.41
CA PRO A 29 62.22 -23.07 -5.35
C PRO A 29 61.56 -22.89 -6.72
N VAL A 30 61.38 -23.98 -7.46
CA VAL A 30 60.55 -23.97 -8.65
C VAL A 30 59.14 -23.58 -8.19
N MET A 31 58.79 -22.32 -8.43
CA MET A 31 57.47 -21.79 -8.15
C MET A 31 56.55 -22.36 -9.22
N THR A 32 55.81 -23.42 -8.88
CA THR A 32 54.69 -23.86 -9.70
C THR A 32 53.72 -22.68 -9.78
N ILE A 33 53.54 -22.11 -10.97
CA ILE A 33 52.47 -21.15 -11.24
C ILE A 33 51.16 -21.91 -11.04
N VAL A 34 50.59 -21.80 -9.85
CA VAL A 34 49.15 -21.96 -9.66
C VAL A 34 48.60 -20.64 -10.19
N GLU A 35 48.00 -20.67 -11.38
CA GLU A 35 47.27 -19.50 -11.89
C GLU A 35 46.22 -19.12 -10.85
N GLN A 36 46.36 -17.95 -10.24
CA GLN A 36 45.32 -17.40 -9.40
C GLN A 36 44.12 -17.13 -10.32
N PRO A 37 42.96 -17.75 -10.09
CA PRO A 37 41.79 -17.50 -10.90
C PRO A 37 41.45 -16.00 -10.83
N GLU A 38 41.05 -15.40 -11.95
CA GLU A 38 40.63 -14.01 -11.98
C GLU A 38 39.57 -13.79 -10.90
N LEU A 39 39.72 -12.71 -10.13
CA LEU A 39 38.84 -12.40 -9.02
C LEU A 39 37.35 -12.38 -9.45
N GLY A 40 37.09 -11.96 -10.70
CA GLY A 40 35.77 -11.99 -11.31
C GLY A 40 35.17 -13.40 -11.41
N ASP A 41 35.97 -14.42 -11.72
CA ASP A 41 35.52 -15.82 -11.79
C ASP A 41 35.18 -16.38 -10.42
N VAL A 42 35.96 -16.03 -9.39
CA VAL A 42 35.69 -16.45 -8.01
C VAL A 42 34.38 -15.84 -7.51
N ILE A 43 34.19 -14.55 -7.75
CA ILE A 43 32.95 -13.84 -7.39
C ILE A 43 31.76 -14.40 -8.19
N GLY A 44 31.91 -14.59 -9.50
CA GLY A 44 30.87 -15.15 -10.37
C GLY A 44 30.40 -16.51 -9.87
N ARG A 45 31.34 -17.41 -9.53
CA ARG A 45 31.01 -18.73 -8.96
C ARG A 45 30.28 -18.61 -7.63
N PHE A 46 30.73 -17.74 -6.72
CA PHE A 46 30.07 -17.55 -5.43
C PHE A 46 28.63 -17.04 -5.58
N LEU A 47 28.39 -16.04 -6.42
CA LEU A 47 27.05 -15.54 -6.70
C LEU A 47 26.16 -16.67 -7.27
N GLN A 48 26.73 -17.53 -8.12
CA GLN A 48 26.01 -18.60 -8.78
C GLN A 48 25.73 -19.81 -7.87
N SER A 49 26.68 -20.23 -7.03
CA SER A 49 26.54 -21.41 -6.17
C SER A 49 25.84 -21.12 -4.85
N GLU A 50 26.10 -19.96 -4.24
CA GLU A 50 25.60 -19.63 -2.91
C GLU A 50 24.40 -18.67 -2.98
N GLN A 51 24.48 -17.60 -3.78
CA GLN A 51 23.47 -16.55 -3.72
C GLN A 51 22.21 -16.86 -4.54
N GLN A 52 22.36 -17.34 -5.78
CA GLN A 52 21.22 -17.61 -6.67
C GLN A 52 20.20 -18.61 -6.09
N PRO A 53 20.61 -19.74 -5.47
CA PRO A 53 19.67 -20.67 -4.86
C PRO A 53 18.86 -20.02 -3.72
N THR A 54 19.51 -19.22 -2.87
CA THR A 54 18.83 -18.52 -1.77
C THR A 54 17.80 -17.52 -2.30
N LEU A 55 18.11 -16.79 -3.37
CA LEU A 55 17.16 -15.85 -3.98
C LEU A 55 15.94 -16.57 -4.55
N GLN A 56 16.13 -17.70 -5.24
CA GLN A 56 15.01 -18.51 -5.75
C GLN A 56 14.13 -19.06 -4.62
N ASP A 57 14.72 -19.48 -3.51
CA ASP A 57 13.96 -19.95 -2.36
C ASP A 57 13.12 -18.83 -1.73
N ILE A 58 13.70 -17.64 -1.58
CA ILE A 58 12.97 -16.44 -1.10
C ILE A 58 11.80 -16.11 -2.04
N GLU A 59 12.01 -16.11 -3.36
CA GLU A 59 10.96 -15.82 -4.33
C GLU A 59 9.82 -16.86 -4.25
N ARG A 60 10.16 -18.14 -4.11
CA ARG A 60 9.19 -19.24 -3.91
C ARG A 60 8.38 -19.08 -2.64
N GLN A 61 8.94 -18.52 -1.57
CA GLN A 61 8.23 -18.28 -0.32
C GLN A 61 7.40 -17.00 -0.32
N LEU A 62 7.87 -15.95 -1.00
CA LEU A 62 7.18 -14.66 -1.06
C LEU A 62 5.89 -14.73 -1.91
N THR A 63 5.93 -15.48 -3.02
CA THR A 63 4.78 -15.64 -3.92
C THR A 63 3.49 -16.11 -3.20
N PRO A 64 3.50 -17.22 -2.44
CA PRO A 64 2.30 -17.66 -1.72
C PRO A 64 1.91 -16.71 -0.59
N ARG A 65 2.86 -16.07 0.09
CA ARG A 65 2.56 -15.05 1.12
C ARG A 65 1.82 -13.85 0.52
N GLN A 66 2.23 -13.41 -0.66
CA GLN A 66 1.56 -12.32 -1.35
C GLN A 66 0.13 -12.72 -1.74
N ALA A 67 -0.06 -13.91 -2.31
CA ALA A 67 -1.41 -14.42 -2.63
C ALA A 67 -2.31 -14.51 -1.37
N VAL A 68 -1.78 -14.96 -0.24
CA VAL A 68 -2.51 -14.97 1.04
C VAL A 68 -2.86 -13.56 1.51
N SER A 69 -1.97 -12.58 1.33
CA SER A 69 -2.23 -11.18 1.66
C SER A 69 -3.36 -10.60 0.80
N GLU A 70 -3.31 -10.82 -0.52
CA GLU A 70 -4.31 -10.34 -1.47
C GLU A 70 -5.69 -10.95 -1.19
N THR A 71 -5.75 -12.27 -0.96
CA THR A 71 -7.00 -12.95 -0.59
C THR A 71 -7.56 -12.45 0.74
N THR A 72 -6.71 -12.20 1.73
CA THR A 72 -7.13 -11.62 3.02
C THR A 72 -7.71 -10.22 2.82
N GLN A 73 -7.07 -9.38 2.01
CA GLN A 73 -7.58 -8.04 1.69
C GLN A 73 -8.92 -8.11 0.96
N ALA A 74 -9.08 -9.02 0.00
CA ALA A 74 -10.35 -9.22 -0.71
C ALA A 74 -11.46 -9.70 0.25
N LEU A 75 -11.14 -10.57 1.20
CA LEU A 75 -12.10 -11.01 2.22
C LEU A 75 -12.52 -9.85 3.12
N MET A 76 -11.58 -9.05 3.62
CA MET A 76 -11.89 -7.87 4.44
C MET A 76 -12.77 -6.87 3.68
N ALA A 77 -12.50 -6.64 2.39
CA ALA A 77 -13.33 -5.78 1.55
C ALA A 77 -14.77 -6.30 1.46
N LYS A 78 -14.96 -7.60 1.22
CA LYS A 78 -16.30 -8.22 1.17
C LYS A 78 -17.04 -8.16 2.50
N VAL A 79 -16.34 -8.36 3.61
CA VAL A 79 -16.93 -8.23 4.96
C VAL A 79 -17.40 -6.79 5.19
N LEU A 80 -16.56 -5.80 4.85
CA LEU A 80 -16.92 -4.40 4.99
C LEU A 80 -18.11 -4.02 4.11
N GLU A 81 -18.14 -4.49 2.87
CA GLU A 81 -19.27 -4.31 1.95
C GLU A 81 -20.56 -4.90 2.52
N ALA A 82 -20.51 -6.14 3.03
CA ALA A 82 -21.67 -6.80 3.64
C ALA A 82 -22.17 -6.07 4.90
N MET A 83 -21.25 -5.62 5.78
CA MET A 83 -21.62 -4.85 6.96
C MET A 83 -22.26 -3.50 6.60
N THR A 84 -21.71 -2.82 5.61
CA THR A 84 -22.25 -1.55 5.12
C THR A 84 -23.63 -1.75 4.48
N GLY A 85 -23.80 -2.81 3.69
CA GLY A 85 -25.08 -3.18 3.10
C GLY A 85 -26.14 -3.53 4.15
N LEU A 86 -25.77 -4.28 5.19
CA LEU A 86 -26.66 -4.57 6.32
C LEU A 86 -27.10 -3.29 7.03
N GLN A 87 -26.15 -2.41 7.37
CA GLN A 87 -26.45 -1.14 8.02
C GLN A 87 -27.35 -0.24 7.15
N ALA A 88 -27.10 -0.18 5.84
CA ALA A 88 -27.93 0.56 4.90
C ALA A 88 -29.36 -0.02 4.85
N SER A 89 -29.50 -1.34 4.78
CA SER A 89 -30.82 -2.00 4.77
C SER A 89 -31.59 -1.78 6.08
N GLU A 90 -30.89 -1.76 7.22
CA GLU A 90 -31.49 -1.47 8.51
C GLU A 90 -32.05 -0.04 8.53
N ILE A 91 -31.24 0.95 8.10
CA ILE A 91 -31.68 2.35 8.00
C ILE A 91 -32.92 2.47 7.11
N ASP A 92 -32.95 1.78 5.97
CA ASP A 92 -34.06 1.82 5.01
C ASP A 92 -35.36 1.26 5.62
N VAL A 93 -35.26 0.16 6.39
CA VAL A 93 -36.38 -0.41 7.14
C VAL A 93 -36.90 0.58 8.19
N TRP A 94 -36.01 1.19 8.97
CA TRP A 94 -36.41 2.19 9.97
C TRP A 94 -37.06 3.42 9.32
N ALA A 95 -36.51 3.91 8.21
CA ALA A 95 -37.06 5.04 7.47
C ALA A 95 -38.47 4.74 6.95
N THR A 96 -38.67 3.53 6.41
CA THR A 96 -39.97 3.06 5.92
C THR A 96 -40.99 2.99 7.05
N ASN A 97 -40.62 2.39 8.19
CA ASN A 97 -41.51 2.29 9.36
C ASN A 97 -41.92 3.67 9.91
N ILE A 98 -40.99 4.62 9.96
CA ILE A 98 -41.28 6.00 10.40
C ILE A 98 -42.27 6.66 9.44
N LEU A 99 -42.06 6.50 8.13
CA LEU A 99 -42.95 7.07 7.12
C LEU A 99 -44.36 6.49 7.20
N ASP A 100 -44.48 5.16 7.34
CA ASP A 100 -45.75 4.47 7.49
C ASP A 100 -46.49 4.94 8.75
N GLN A 101 -45.78 5.05 9.87
CA GLN A 101 -46.37 5.57 11.11
C GLN A 101 -46.87 7.01 10.96
N GLN A 102 -46.12 7.87 10.24
CA GLN A 102 -46.55 9.25 9.97
C GLN A 102 -47.79 9.29 9.07
N ASN A 103 -47.86 8.43 8.05
CA ASN A 103 -49.02 8.32 7.17
C ASN A 103 -50.26 7.83 7.92
N ASP A 104 -50.11 6.80 8.77
CA ASP A 104 -51.19 6.31 9.61
C ASP A 104 -51.69 7.40 10.57
N GLU A 105 -50.76 8.16 11.16
CA GLU A 105 -51.11 9.28 12.05
C GLU A 105 -51.80 10.42 11.31
N ALA A 106 -51.35 10.77 10.09
CA ALA A 106 -52.01 11.76 9.25
C ALA A 106 -53.43 11.32 8.89
N ARG A 107 -53.61 10.05 8.51
CA ARG A 107 -54.92 9.46 8.22
C ARG A 107 -55.84 9.46 9.43
N ARG A 108 -55.33 9.13 10.63
CA ARG A 108 -56.11 9.23 11.88
C ARG A 108 -56.59 10.66 12.12
N ARG A 109 -55.71 11.65 11.95
CA ARG A 109 -56.07 13.07 12.09
C ARG A 109 -57.10 13.53 11.07
N GLU A 110 -56.99 13.10 9.82
CA GLU A 110 -57.96 13.40 8.77
C GLU A 110 -59.36 12.84 9.08
N ILE A 111 -59.43 11.58 9.56
CA ILE A 111 -60.70 10.95 9.92
C ILE A 111 -61.31 11.61 11.17
N GLN A 112 -60.49 12.00 12.15
CA GLN A 112 -60.95 12.64 13.37
C GLN A 112 -61.36 14.11 13.17
N CYS A 113 -60.77 14.79 12.18
CA CYS A 113 -61.20 16.09 11.71
C CYS A 113 -61.83 15.94 10.32
N PRO A 114 -63.06 15.37 10.19
CA PRO A 114 -63.78 15.46 8.93
C PRO A 114 -63.86 16.94 8.60
N SER A 115 -63.21 17.33 7.49
CA SER A 115 -63.01 18.72 7.12
C SER A 115 -64.27 19.52 7.42
N LEU A 116 -64.16 20.49 8.34
CA LEU A 116 -65.15 21.55 8.52
C LEU A 116 -65.09 22.46 7.29
N LEU A 117 -65.36 21.90 6.10
CA LEU A 117 -65.86 22.70 4.99
C LEU A 117 -67.12 23.32 5.54
N SER A 118 -67.01 24.58 5.92
CA SER A 118 -68.03 25.35 6.61
C SER A 118 -69.30 25.25 5.78
N ILE A 119 -70.22 24.38 6.21
CA ILE A 119 -71.60 24.45 5.77
C ILE A 119 -72.04 25.80 6.31
N THR A 120 -72.01 26.80 5.43
CA THR A 120 -72.58 28.11 5.70
C THR A 120 -74.08 27.87 5.79
N SER A 121 -74.55 27.46 6.96
CA SER A 121 -75.97 27.54 7.29
C SER A 121 -76.26 29.03 7.42
N VAL A 122 -76.68 29.62 6.29
CA VAL A 122 -77.35 30.91 6.26
C VAL A 122 -78.46 30.85 7.30
N PRO A 123 -78.52 31.75 8.29
CA PRO A 123 -79.69 31.83 9.14
C PRO A 123 -80.85 32.28 8.26
N GLU A 124 -81.79 31.38 7.97
CA GLU A 124 -83.12 31.78 7.52
C GLU A 124 -83.70 32.69 8.60
N HIS A 125 -83.83 33.97 8.25
CA HIS A 125 -84.59 34.92 9.04
C HIS A 125 -86.07 34.53 8.91
N ASP A 126 -86.60 33.90 9.95
CA ASP A 126 -88.04 33.68 10.08
C ASP A 126 -88.69 35.04 10.37
N GLU A 127 -89.16 35.69 9.30
CA GLU A 127 -89.82 36.99 9.37
C GLU A 127 -91.24 36.80 9.93
N VAL A 128 -91.38 37.19 11.20
CA VAL A 128 -92.64 37.32 11.94
C VAL A 128 -93.68 38.10 11.12
N LEU A 129 -94.80 37.45 10.79
CA LEU A 129 -96.04 38.14 10.45
C LEU A 129 -97.04 38.02 11.60
N ASP A 130 -96.95 38.99 12.50
CA ASP A 130 -98.01 39.39 13.42
C ASP A 130 -99.26 39.77 12.61
N SER A 131 -100.29 38.92 12.64
CA SER A 131 -101.64 39.31 12.21
C SER A 131 -102.51 39.45 13.43
N LYS A 132 -102.73 40.71 13.80
CA LYS A 132 -103.75 41.14 14.75
C LYS A 132 -105.13 40.63 14.34
N GLN A 133 -105.88 40.13 15.32
CA GLN A 133 -107.31 40.44 15.45
C GLN A 133 -107.72 40.49 16.92
#